data_AF-A0A7S1TSC4-F1
#
_entry.id   AF-A0A7S1TSC4-F1
#
_cell.length_a   1.000
_cell.length_b   1.000
_cell.length_c   1.000
_cell.angle_alpha   90.00
_cell.angle_beta   90.00
_cell.angle_gamma   90.00
#
_symmetry.space_group_name_H-M   'P 1'
#
loop_
_entity.id
_entity.type
_entity.pdbx_description
1 polymer ?
#
loop_
_entity_poly.entity_id
_entity_poly.type
_entity_poly.pdbx_seq_one_letter_code
_entity_poly.pdbx_strand_id
1 'polypeptide(L)'
;PLRRLQSTKSALMGAMGGGVTQEERIKQTNLSEAAFEVFQTIDVDGSGIIDHREFARYLAGDDVLPIEKEFDTPDTGIHWKCVADGERVQIASFEEYSPAEERLDVAVGMSLIMVNNTGVSELFQYDKGGKFQAKKTKKAVEKMIKALPPYDPVVFTFEEPKVLVNTYNNCLDIKRGEREYHVELPQTAFSTYQDFATAVTKLLKKTDGVEDMRVRYDLEMKVM
;
A
#
# COMPACT_ATOMS: atom_id res chain seq x y z
N PRO A 1 -85.05 -26.75 24.20
CA PRO A 1 -84.23 -27.58 25.12
C PRO A 1 -82.78 -27.08 25.18
N LEU A 2 -82.37 -26.62 26.38
CA LEU A 2 -81.02 -26.29 26.88
C LEU A 2 -80.04 -27.50 26.66
N ARG A 3 -78.68 -27.46 26.63
CA ARG A 3 -77.61 -26.58 27.13
C ARG A 3 -76.22 -27.17 26.69
N ARG A 4 -75.18 -26.31 26.50
CA ARG A 4 -73.71 -26.45 26.79
C ARG A 4 -72.86 -27.55 26.08
N LEU A 5 -71.55 -27.45 25.76
CA LEU A 5 -70.38 -26.67 26.27
C LEU A 5 -69.20 -26.67 25.22
N GLN A 6 -68.15 -25.90 25.51
CA GLN A 6 -66.98 -25.36 24.76
C GLN A 6 -65.92 -26.30 24.11
N SER A 7 -65.01 -25.64 23.33
CA SER A 7 -63.57 -25.94 23.07
C SER A 7 -63.28 -26.89 21.87
N THR A 8 -62.37 -26.66 20.90
CA THR A 8 -61.02 -26.02 20.88
C THR A 8 -60.51 -25.79 19.42
N LYS A 9 -59.74 -24.71 19.23
CA LYS A 9 -58.59 -24.45 18.32
C LYS A 9 -58.26 -25.32 17.07
N SER A 10 -57.98 -24.57 15.98
CA SER A 10 -56.74 -24.54 15.15
C SER A 10 -56.57 -25.37 13.88
N ALA A 11 -55.93 -24.67 12.92
CA ALA A 11 -55.08 -25.09 11.81
C ALA A 11 -55.81 -25.30 10.46
N LEU A 12 -55.41 -24.74 9.32
CA LEU A 12 -54.10 -24.24 8.87
C LEU A 12 -54.33 -23.29 7.67
N MET A 13 -53.95 -22.02 7.79
CA MET A 13 -53.70 -21.09 6.69
C MET A 13 -52.37 -20.41 7.03
N GLY A 14 -51.41 -20.42 6.10
CA GLY A 14 -50.12 -19.76 6.30
C GLY A 14 -49.08 -20.16 5.26
N ALA A 15 -49.19 -19.61 4.05
CA ALA A 15 -48.09 -19.58 3.10
C ALA A 15 -47.06 -18.54 3.56
N MET A 16 -45.84 -18.98 3.83
CA MET A 16 -44.71 -18.13 4.20
C MET A 16 -44.07 -17.50 2.95
N GLY A 17 -44.27 -16.19 2.78
CA GLY A 17 -43.41 -15.36 1.94
C GLY A 17 -42.18 -14.93 2.73
N GLY A 18 -41.00 -15.47 2.39
CA GLY A 18 -39.71 -15.03 2.92
C GLY A 18 -39.30 -13.70 2.29
N GLY A 19 -39.86 -12.60 2.76
CA GLY A 19 -39.39 -11.26 2.43
C GLY A 19 -38.27 -10.86 3.39
N VAL A 20 -37.04 -10.69 2.87
CA VAL A 20 -35.92 -10.09 3.62
C VAL A 20 -36.37 -8.74 4.15
N THR A 21 -36.34 -8.58 5.48
CA THR A 21 -36.82 -7.39 6.18
C THR A 21 -35.95 -6.17 5.84
N GLN A 22 -36.51 -4.97 5.98
CA GLN A 22 -35.78 -3.72 5.72
C GLN A 22 -34.54 -3.57 6.62
N GLU A 23 -34.60 -4.10 7.85
CA GLU A 23 -33.45 -4.17 8.77
C GLU A 23 -32.37 -5.14 8.29
N GLU A 24 -32.74 -6.31 7.76
CA GLU A 24 -31.79 -7.25 7.17
C GLU A 24 -31.15 -6.69 5.89
N ARG A 25 -31.90 -5.93 5.09
CA ARG A 25 -31.35 -5.21 3.94
C ARG A 25 -30.35 -4.16 4.36
N ILE A 26 -30.68 -3.28 5.32
CA ILE A 26 -29.75 -2.24 5.83
C ILE A 26 -28.49 -2.87 6.42
N LYS A 27 -28.62 -3.97 7.19
CA LYS A 27 -27.47 -4.72 7.69
C LYS A 27 -26.62 -5.30 6.56
N GLN A 28 -27.24 -5.90 5.53
CA GLN A 28 -26.52 -6.43 4.37
C GLN A 28 -25.81 -5.34 3.57
N THR A 29 -26.43 -4.17 3.36
CA THR A 29 -25.78 -3.05 2.66
C THR A 29 -24.58 -2.54 3.45
N ASN A 30 -24.73 -2.35 4.76
CA ASN A 30 -23.62 -1.91 5.62
C ASN A 30 -22.48 -2.95 5.71
N LEU A 31 -22.81 -4.25 5.73
CA LEU A 31 -21.83 -5.33 5.65
C LEU A 31 -21.11 -5.34 4.31
N SER A 32 -21.80 -5.03 3.20
CA SER A 32 -21.19 -4.96 1.88
C SER A 32 -20.25 -3.76 1.74
N GLU A 33 -20.60 -2.61 2.33
CA GLU A 33 -19.75 -1.42 2.34
C GLU A 33 -18.51 -1.64 3.20
N ALA A 34 -18.67 -2.13 4.44
CA ALA A 34 -17.54 -2.42 5.33
C ALA A 34 -16.60 -3.51 4.77
N ALA A 35 -17.16 -4.56 4.15
CA ALA A 35 -16.36 -5.59 3.50
C ALA A 35 -15.60 -5.04 2.29
N PHE A 36 -16.20 -4.11 1.54
CA PHE A 36 -15.55 -3.45 0.42
C PHE A 36 -14.41 -2.52 0.87
N GLU A 37 -14.60 -1.76 1.95
CA GLU A 37 -13.54 -0.91 2.54
C GLU A 37 -12.34 -1.75 3.00
N VAL A 38 -12.60 -2.88 3.68
CA VAL A 38 -11.53 -3.81 4.08
C VAL A 38 -10.87 -4.41 2.86
N PHE A 39 -11.63 -4.82 1.85
CA PHE A 39 -11.09 -5.35 0.60
C PHE A 39 -10.13 -4.37 -0.07
N GLN A 40 -10.55 -3.11 -0.24
CA GLN A 40 -9.73 -2.05 -0.82
C GLN A 40 -8.47 -1.72 0.01
N THR A 41 -8.49 -2.01 1.31
CA THR A 41 -7.31 -1.86 2.16
C THR A 41 -6.29 -2.98 1.95
N ILE A 42 -6.77 -4.17 1.58
CA ILE A 42 -5.91 -5.35 1.37
C ILE A 42 -5.37 -5.39 -0.06
N ASP A 43 -6.23 -5.14 -1.06
CA ASP A 43 -5.89 -5.09 -2.49
C ASP A 43 -5.15 -3.79 -2.82
N VAL A 44 -3.83 -3.82 -2.72
CA VAL A 44 -2.98 -2.62 -2.87
C VAL A 44 -2.55 -2.40 -4.30
N ASP A 45 -2.45 -3.45 -5.11
CA ASP A 45 -2.20 -3.28 -6.53
C ASP A 45 -3.46 -2.92 -7.33
N GLY A 46 -4.64 -3.04 -6.71
CA GLY A 46 -5.93 -2.66 -7.28
C GLY A 46 -6.40 -3.63 -8.36
N SER A 47 -5.93 -4.88 -8.31
CA SER A 47 -6.27 -5.92 -9.28
C SER A 47 -7.71 -6.42 -9.14
N GLY A 48 -8.37 -6.14 -8.01
CA GLY A 48 -9.68 -6.69 -7.67
C GLY A 48 -9.61 -8.12 -7.14
N ILE A 49 -8.43 -8.63 -6.82
CA ILE A 49 -8.21 -9.94 -6.22
C ILE A 49 -7.18 -9.79 -5.10
N ILE A 50 -7.49 -10.29 -3.90
CA ILE A 50 -6.50 -10.37 -2.82
C ILE A 50 -5.61 -11.59 -3.05
N ASP A 51 -4.35 -11.37 -3.38
CA ASP A 51 -3.36 -12.43 -3.49
C ASP A 51 -2.79 -12.85 -2.10
N HIS A 52 -2.03 -13.95 -2.05
CA HIS A 52 -1.43 -14.43 -0.80
C HIS A 52 -0.47 -13.40 -0.17
N ARG A 53 0.27 -12.65 -0.99
CA ARG A 53 1.23 -11.64 -0.54
C ARG A 53 0.47 -10.47 0.09
N GLU A 54 -0.60 -10.00 -0.54
CA GLU A 54 -1.45 -8.91 -0.02
C GLU A 54 -2.14 -9.28 1.29
N PHE A 55 -2.64 -10.51 1.39
CA PHE A 55 -3.21 -11.02 2.63
C PHE A 55 -2.15 -11.13 3.73
N ALA A 56 -0.97 -11.67 3.43
CA ALA A 56 0.14 -11.75 4.39
C ALA A 56 0.57 -10.35 4.87
N ARG A 57 0.63 -9.36 3.97
CA ARG A 57 0.90 -7.97 4.31
C ARG A 57 -0.14 -7.38 5.23
N TYR A 58 -1.42 -7.61 4.96
CA TYR A 58 -2.48 -7.13 5.84
C TYR A 58 -2.35 -7.71 7.25
N LEU A 59 -2.05 -9.01 7.37
CA LEU A 59 -1.83 -9.66 8.67
C LEU A 59 -0.56 -9.20 9.39
N ALA A 60 0.48 -8.80 8.65
CA ALA A 60 1.72 -8.27 9.21
C ALA A 60 1.56 -6.85 9.81
N GLY A 61 0.48 -6.14 9.48
CA GLY A 61 0.22 -4.80 10.02
C GLY A 61 1.33 -3.80 9.67
N ASP A 62 1.94 -3.20 10.69
CA ASP A 62 3.05 -2.23 10.54
C ASP A 62 4.42 -2.89 10.37
N ASP A 63 4.52 -4.21 10.45
CA ASP A 63 5.78 -4.91 10.23
C ASP A 63 6.29 -4.73 8.80
N VAL A 64 7.61 -4.73 8.66
CA VAL A 64 8.32 -4.68 7.38
C VAL A 64 8.36 -6.10 6.82
N LEU A 65 7.69 -6.31 5.69
CA LEU A 65 7.79 -7.57 4.95
C LEU A 65 8.89 -7.47 3.89
N PRO A 66 9.92 -8.31 3.95
CA PRO A 66 10.96 -8.35 2.93
C PRO A 66 10.46 -9.09 1.68
N ILE A 67 10.74 -8.53 0.51
CA ILE A 67 10.53 -9.18 -0.79
C ILE A 67 11.85 -9.25 -1.55
N GLU A 68 12.21 -10.46 -1.97
CA GLU A 68 13.46 -10.72 -2.70
C GLU A 68 13.23 -10.64 -4.20
N LYS A 69 14.21 -10.06 -4.90
CA LYS A 69 14.25 -9.88 -6.35
C LYS A 69 15.64 -10.25 -6.85
N GLU A 70 15.72 -11.41 -7.48
CA GLU A 70 16.95 -11.90 -8.10
C GLU A 70 17.09 -11.34 -9.52
N PHE A 71 18.30 -10.93 -9.88
CA PHE A 71 18.72 -10.50 -11.20
C PHE A 71 19.95 -11.29 -11.62
N ASP A 72 20.06 -11.59 -12.91
CA ASP A 72 21.17 -12.39 -13.45
C ASP A 72 22.54 -11.73 -13.26
N THR A 73 22.58 -10.39 -13.16
CA THR A 73 23.81 -9.63 -12.95
C THR A 73 23.57 -8.42 -12.05
N PRO A 74 24.63 -7.83 -11.45
CA PRO A 74 24.51 -6.60 -10.67
C PRO A 74 24.12 -5.37 -11.50
N ASP A 75 24.30 -5.43 -12.83
CA ASP A 75 23.98 -4.36 -13.76
C ASP A 75 22.49 -4.38 -14.11
N THR A 76 21.69 -3.94 -13.14
CA THR A 76 20.23 -3.98 -13.22
C THR A 76 19.61 -2.73 -13.85
N GLY A 77 20.42 -1.68 -14.08
CA GLY A 77 19.95 -0.35 -14.49
C GLY A 77 19.16 0.41 -13.41
N ILE A 78 19.21 -0.01 -12.14
CA ILE A 78 18.55 0.71 -11.06
C ILE A 78 19.36 1.96 -10.66
N HIS A 79 18.70 3.11 -10.66
CA HIS A 79 19.24 4.33 -10.07
C HIS A 79 18.72 4.53 -8.65
N TRP A 80 19.61 4.85 -7.71
CA TRP A 80 19.28 4.94 -6.29
C TRP A 80 19.10 6.39 -5.80
N LYS A 81 18.20 6.60 -4.85
CA LYS A 81 18.04 7.85 -4.08
C LYS A 81 17.99 7.54 -2.58
N CYS A 82 18.21 8.56 -1.76
CA CYS A 82 17.87 8.49 -0.33
C CYS A 82 16.68 9.40 -0.05
N VAL A 83 15.78 8.95 0.83
CA VAL A 83 14.62 9.75 1.26
C VAL A 83 15.08 10.83 2.25
N ALA A 84 14.27 11.87 2.44
CA ALA A 84 14.68 13.10 3.14
C ALA A 84 14.95 12.94 4.66
N ASP A 85 14.50 11.83 5.24
CA ASP A 85 14.85 11.36 6.58
C ASP A 85 16.30 10.84 6.64
N GLY A 86 16.89 10.49 5.49
CA GLY A 86 18.25 9.97 5.35
C GLY A 86 18.35 8.47 5.63
N GLU A 87 17.28 7.86 6.11
CA GLU A 87 17.30 6.52 6.69
C GLU A 87 17.07 5.43 5.64
N ARG A 88 16.45 5.75 4.50
CA ARG A 88 16.09 4.73 3.49
C ARG A 88 16.74 5.02 2.14
N VAL A 89 17.25 3.96 1.52
CA VAL A 89 17.69 3.96 0.12
C VAL A 89 16.56 3.40 -0.72
N GLN A 90 16.16 4.12 -1.76
CA GLN A 90 15.04 3.76 -2.63
C GLN A 90 15.45 3.72 -4.09
N ILE A 91 14.66 2.99 -4.89
CA ILE A 91 14.67 3.10 -6.34
C ILE A 91 14.23 4.51 -6.72
N ALA A 92 15.06 5.22 -7.47
CA ALA A 92 14.80 6.57 -7.96
C ALA A 92 14.18 6.56 -9.36
N SER A 93 14.75 5.72 -10.23
CA SER A 93 14.36 5.51 -11.62
C SER A 93 15.08 4.28 -12.15
N PHE A 94 14.77 3.91 -13.40
CA PHE A 94 15.45 2.86 -14.14
C PHE A 94 16.17 3.46 -15.34
N GLU A 95 17.22 2.78 -15.81
CA GLU A 95 17.80 2.98 -17.13
C GLU A 95 16.86 2.39 -18.20
N GLU A 96 16.79 3.03 -19.36
CA GLU A 96 15.94 2.60 -20.48
C GLU A 96 16.40 1.23 -21.01
N TYR A 97 15.46 0.31 -21.19
CA TYR A 97 15.67 -1.09 -21.59
C TYR A 97 16.52 -1.90 -20.61
N SER A 98 16.58 -1.49 -19.34
CA SER A 98 17.32 -2.23 -18.32
C SER A 98 16.56 -3.44 -17.79
N PRO A 99 17.26 -4.45 -17.23
CA PRO A 99 16.60 -5.60 -16.62
C PRO A 99 15.59 -5.24 -15.52
N ALA A 100 15.79 -4.12 -14.81
CA ALA A 100 14.84 -3.68 -13.80
C ALA A 100 13.61 -2.96 -14.38
N GLU A 101 13.73 -2.26 -15.51
CA GLU A 101 12.58 -1.60 -16.15
C GLU A 101 11.56 -2.60 -16.70
N GLU A 102 12.02 -3.76 -17.19
CA GLU A 102 11.15 -4.80 -17.76
C GLU A 102 10.32 -5.56 -16.71
N ARG A 103 10.57 -5.32 -15.42
CA ARG A 103 9.94 -6.05 -14.31
C ARG A 103 8.72 -5.31 -13.77
N LEU A 104 7.59 -6.02 -13.76
CA LEU A 104 6.35 -5.53 -13.13
C LEU A 104 6.39 -5.59 -11.59
N ASP A 105 7.29 -6.38 -11.03
CA ASP A 105 7.40 -6.62 -9.59
C ASP A 105 8.49 -5.78 -8.91
N VAL A 106 9.05 -4.80 -9.62
CA VAL A 106 10.04 -3.84 -9.14
C VAL A 106 9.60 -2.44 -9.56
N ALA A 107 9.43 -1.54 -8.59
CA ALA A 107 8.85 -0.22 -8.83
C ALA A 107 9.72 0.91 -8.26
N VAL A 108 9.69 2.06 -8.92
CA VAL A 108 10.25 3.31 -8.37
C VAL A 108 9.69 3.56 -6.98
N GLY A 109 10.53 3.97 -6.03
CA GLY A 109 10.14 4.24 -4.65
C GLY A 109 10.23 3.04 -3.69
N MET A 110 10.46 1.82 -4.18
CA MET A 110 10.72 0.67 -3.31
C MET A 110 12.00 0.89 -2.49
N SER A 111 11.93 0.59 -1.19
CA SER A 111 13.05 0.77 -0.25
C SER A 111 13.90 -0.48 -0.15
N LEU A 112 15.22 -0.32 -0.26
CA LEU A 112 16.19 -1.42 -0.21
C LEU A 112 16.56 -1.74 1.24
N ILE A 113 16.41 -3.02 1.61
CA ILE A 113 16.81 -3.57 2.91
C ILE A 113 18.21 -4.21 2.81
N MET A 114 18.42 -5.06 1.80
CA MET A 114 19.64 -5.85 1.67
C MET A 114 20.07 -6.03 0.21
N VAL A 115 21.37 -6.23 0.01
CA VAL A 115 21.94 -6.74 -1.24
C VAL A 115 22.66 -8.04 -0.92
N ASN A 116 22.24 -9.12 -1.56
CA ASN A 116 22.57 -10.49 -1.18
C ASN A 116 22.31 -10.67 0.33
N ASN A 117 23.35 -11.00 1.09
CA ASN A 117 23.27 -11.22 2.54
C ASN A 117 23.79 -10.02 3.36
N THR A 118 23.91 -8.83 2.76
CA THR A 118 24.44 -7.63 3.43
C THR A 118 23.34 -6.60 3.62
N GLY A 119 23.04 -6.27 4.87
CA GLY A 119 22.06 -5.26 5.23
C GLY A 119 22.55 -3.86 4.89
N VAL A 120 21.69 -3.05 4.26
CA VAL A 120 21.98 -1.63 4.00
C VAL A 120 22.22 -0.89 5.32
N SER A 121 21.50 -1.27 6.38
CA SER A 121 21.62 -0.71 7.73
C SER A 121 22.94 -1.04 8.44
N GLU A 122 23.66 -2.07 7.97
CA GLU A 122 24.95 -2.51 8.51
C GLU A 122 26.12 -1.76 7.87
N LEU A 123 25.89 -1.02 6.79
CA LEU A 123 26.91 -0.21 6.16
C LEU A 123 27.37 0.86 7.16
N PHE A 124 28.68 0.97 7.37
CA PHE A 124 29.30 1.97 8.28
C PHE A 124 28.83 3.42 8.03
N GLN A 125 28.30 3.69 6.84
CA GLN A 125 27.86 4.99 6.36
C GLN A 125 26.33 5.12 6.32
N TYR A 126 25.60 4.18 6.91
CA TYR A 126 24.15 4.22 7.04
C TYR A 126 23.74 5.32 8.02
N ASP A 127 22.91 6.24 7.54
CA ASP A 127 22.44 7.38 8.32
C ASP A 127 21.27 6.96 9.21
N LYS A 128 21.41 7.14 10.53
CA LYS A 128 20.31 7.00 11.50
C LYS A 128 19.83 8.36 12.02
N GLY A 129 20.19 9.49 11.39
CA GLY A 129 19.87 10.79 12.00
C GLY A 129 20.24 12.10 11.27
N GLY A 130 20.31 12.16 9.94
CA GLY A 130 20.53 13.45 9.27
C GLY A 130 20.53 13.48 7.73
N LYS A 131 20.63 14.69 7.16
CA LYS A 131 20.69 14.90 5.69
C LYS A 131 22.11 14.75 5.11
N PHE A 132 23.15 14.86 5.95
CA PHE A 132 24.54 14.92 5.51
C PHE A 132 25.14 13.53 5.22
N GLN A 133 24.61 12.44 5.79
CA GLN A 133 25.11 11.08 5.52
C GLN A 133 24.24 10.30 4.52
N ALA A 134 23.01 10.73 4.23
CA ALA A 134 22.18 10.18 3.13
C ALA A 134 22.96 10.02 1.80
N LYS A 135 23.72 11.05 1.39
CA LYS A 135 24.57 10.97 0.19
C LYS A 135 25.70 9.93 0.31
N LYS A 136 26.20 9.68 1.51
CA LYS A 136 27.24 8.67 1.78
C LYS A 136 26.64 7.26 1.78
N THR A 137 25.48 7.07 2.41
CA THR A 137 24.73 5.79 2.37
C THR A 137 24.45 5.37 0.95
N LYS A 138 23.89 6.26 0.12
CA LYS A 138 23.69 6.01 -1.31
C LYS A 138 24.98 5.56 -2.00
N LYS A 139 26.07 6.32 -1.83
CA LYS A 139 27.36 6.01 -2.44
C LYS A 139 27.93 4.67 -1.94
N ALA A 140 27.70 4.31 -0.69
CA ALA A 140 28.12 3.04 -0.12
C ALA A 140 27.37 1.88 -0.78
N VAL A 141 26.05 2.00 -0.96
CA VAL A 141 25.23 1.02 -1.68
C VAL A 141 25.70 0.87 -3.13
N GLU A 142 25.86 1.99 -3.85
CA GLU A 142 26.36 1.96 -5.24
C GLU A 142 27.74 1.31 -5.34
N LYS A 143 28.64 1.59 -4.39
CA LYS A 143 29.97 0.98 -4.35
C LYS A 143 29.92 -0.51 -4.03
N MET A 144 29.03 -0.92 -3.13
CA MET A 144 28.82 -2.32 -2.75
C MET A 144 28.33 -3.12 -3.97
N ILE A 145 27.31 -2.63 -4.68
CA ILE A 145 26.78 -3.28 -5.89
C ILE A 145 27.87 -3.36 -6.98
N LYS A 146 28.61 -2.27 -7.22
CA LYS A 146 29.72 -2.24 -8.19
C LYS A 146 30.90 -3.16 -7.84
N ALA A 147 31.02 -3.58 -6.58
CA ALA A 147 32.06 -4.49 -6.14
C ALA A 147 31.67 -5.97 -6.31
N LEU A 148 30.41 -6.25 -6.64
CA LEU A 148 29.95 -7.60 -6.93
C LEU A 148 30.55 -8.11 -8.26
N PRO A 149 30.74 -9.43 -8.42
CA PRO A 149 31.18 -9.98 -9.70
C PRO A 149 30.15 -9.68 -10.81
N PRO A 150 30.59 -9.19 -11.98
CA PRO A 150 29.69 -8.62 -12.99
C PRO A 150 28.76 -9.63 -13.67
N TYR A 151 28.98 -10.93 -13.50
CA TYR A 151 28.20 -12.00 -14.11
C TYR A 151 27.56 -12.94 -13.08
N ASP A 152 27.70 -12.60 -11.79
CA ASP A 152 27.08 -13.38 -10.73
C ASP A 152 25.68 -12.81 -10.45
N PRO A 153 24.69 -13.67 -10.16
CA PRO A 153 23.38 -13.21 -9.75
C PRO A 153 23.45 -12.29 -8.53
N VAL A 154 22.58 -11.29 -8.51
CA VAL A 154 22.37 -10.42 -7.35
C VAL A 154 20.95 -10.57 -6.86
N VAL A 155 20.77 -10.67 -5.54
CA VAL A 155 19.47 -10.63 -4.90
C VAL A 155 19.33 -9.29 -4.20
N PHE A 156 18.32 -8.52 -4.57
CA PHE A 156 17.92 -7.35 -3.82
C PHE A 156 16.72 -7.69 -2.94
N THR A 157 16.83 -7.40 -1.65
CA THR A 157 15.71 -7.50 -0.72
C THR A 157 15.14 -6.12 -0.48
N PHE A 158 13.87 -5.92 -0.81
CA PHE A 158 13.16 -4.66 -0.63
C PHE A 158 12.11 -4.76 0.47
N GLU A 159 11.72 -3.62 1.03
CA GLU A 159 10.49 -3.50 1.79
C GLU A 159 9.30 -3.63 0.85
N GLU A 160 8.33 -4.45 1.23
CA GLU A 160 7.06 -4.50 0.54
C GLU A 160 6.34 -3.15 0.65
N PRO A 161 5.92 -2.55 -0.49
CA PRO A 161 5.18 -1.31 -0.47
C PRO A 161 3.84 -1.44 0.28
N LYS A 162 3.54 -0.46 1.12
CA LYS A 162 2.20 -0.30 1.72
C LYS A 162 1.22 0.37 0.75
N VAL A 163 1.73 1.22 -0.14
CA VAL A 163 0.94 1.83 -1.22
C VAL A 163 1.73 1.74 -2.52
N LEU A 164 1.10 1.26 -3.59
CA LEU A 164 1.65 1.24 -4.94
C LEU A 164 0.80 2.12 -5.85
N VAL A 165 1.40 3.16 -6.41
CA VAL A 165 0.77 4.04 -7.40
C VAL A 165 1.22 3.62 -8.80
N ASN A 166 0.26 3.24 -9.64
CA ASN A 166 0.41 2.82 -11.03
C ASN A 166 -0.50 3.67 -11.95
N THR A 167 -0.52 3.38 -13.25
CA THR A 167 -1.35 4.12 -14.23
C THR A 167 -2.86 4.00 -14.03
N TYR A 168 -3.33 3.05 -13.22
CA TYR A 168 -4.75 2.78 -13.01
C TYR A 168 -5.28 3.39 -11.71
N ASN A 169 -4.41 3.69 -10.74
CA ASN A 169 -4.78 4.23 -9.43
C ASN A 169 -4.04 5.53 -9.07
N ASN A 170 -3.51 6.25 -10.06
CA ASN A 170 -2.75 7.49 -9.85
C ASN A 170 -3.60 8.76 -9.68
N CYS A 171 -4.92 8.70 -9.78
CA CYS A 171 -5.77 9.87 -9.56
C CYS A 171 -6.41 9.81 -8.17
N LEU A 172 -6.30 10.90 -7.43
CA LEU A 172 -6.94 11.06 -6.13
C LEU A 172 -7.86 12.28 -6.15
N ASP A 173 -9.16 12.02 -6.02
CA ASP A 173 -10.19 13.06 -5.91
C ASP A 173 -10.46 13.35 -4.44
N ILE A 174 -10.26 14.60 -4.03
CA ILE A 174 -10.41 15.03 -2.64
C ILE A 174 -11.48 16.10 -2.56
N LYS A 175 -12.52 15.83 -1.78
CA LYS A 175 -13.61 16.79 -1.54
C LYS A 175 -13.47 17.45 -0.16
N ARG A 176 -13.54 18.77 -0.11
CA ARG A 176 -13.59 19.56 1.13
C ARG A 176 -14.68 20.61 1.04
N GLY A 177 -15.81 20.33 1.69
CA GLY A 177 -17.01 21.16 1.54
C GLY A 177 -17.55 21.08 0.12
N GLU A 178 -17.68 22.23 -0.54
CA GLU A 178 -18.12 22.32 -1.94
C GLU A 178 -16.97 22.27 -2.95
N ARG A 179 -15.71 22.29 -2.50
CA ARG A 179 -14.55 22.22 -3.38
C ARG A 179 -14.11 20.79 -3.60
N GLU A 180 -13.75 20.51 -4.84
CA GLU A 180 -13.19 19.24 -5.28
C GLU A 180 -11.79 19.49 -5.85
N TYR A 181 -10.84 18.66 -5.46
CA TYR A 181 -9.45 18.72 -5.85
C TYR A 181 -9.09 17.44 -6.57
N HIS A 182 -8.54 17.57 -7.77
CA HIS A 182 -8.03 16.43 -8.54
C HIS A 182 -6.51 16.42 -8.44
N VAL A 183 -5.94 15.35 -7.90
CA VAL A 183 -4.50 15.19 -7.71
C VAL A 183 -4.01 13.99 -8.48
N GLU A 184 -3.17 14.23 -9.48
CA GLU A 184 -2.44 13.17 -10.16
C GLU A 184 -1.14 12.85 -9.41
N LEU A 185 -0.98 11.60 -9.02
CA LEU A 185 0.16 11.05 -8.32
C LEU A 185 1.18 10.49 -9.32
N PRO A 186 2.49 10.68 -9.10
CA PRO A 186 3.49 10.00 -9.91
C PRO A 186 3.46 8.49 -9.62
N GLN A 187 3.74 7.67 -10.64
CA GLN A 187 3.92 6.23 -10.45
C GLN A 187 5.10 5.96 -9.52
N THR A 188 4.82 5.41 -8.34
CA THR A 188 5.80 5.16 -7.29
C THR A 188 5.22 4.25 -6.22
N ALA A 189 6.10 3.58 -5.49
CA ALA A 189 5.81 2.86 -4.27
C ALA A 189 6.07 3.75 -3.04
N PHE A 190 5.31 3.50 -1.98
CA PHE A 190 5.52 4.07 -0.65
C PHE A 190 5.63 2.95 0.39
N SER A 191 6.73 2.92 1.12
CA SER A 191 6.94 1.98 2.24
C SER A 191 6.07 2.30 3.46
N THR A 192 5.59 3.55 3.59
CA THR A 192 4.76 3.96 4.73
C THR A 192 3.61 4.84 4.28
N TYR A 193 2.48 4.76 5.00
CA TYR A 193 1.36 5.67 4.79
C TYR A 193 1.72 7.13 5.08
N GLN A 194 2.69 7.37 5.96
CA GLN A 194 3.18 8.71 6.26
C GLN A 194 3.91 9.34 5.07
N ASP A 195 4.72 8.56 4.34
CA ASP A 195 5.37 9.04 3.11
C ASP A 195 4.34 9.36 2.03
N PHE A 196 3.34 8.48 1.88
CA PHE A 196 2.22 8.69 0.96
C PHE A 196 1.45 9.98 1.29
N ALA A 197 1.00 10.15 2.54
CA ALA A 197 0.30 11.34 3.00
C ALA A 197 1.14 12.63 2.82
N THR A 198 2.45 12.54 3.02
CA THR A 198 3.39 13.64 2.78
C THR A 198 3.49 14.00 1.30
N ALA A 199 3.50 13.01 0.40
CA ALA A 199 3.53 13.23 -1.04
C ALA A 199 2.21 13.87 -1.53
N VAL A 200 1.06 13.34 -1.11
CA VAL A 200 -0.26 13.92 -1.43
C VAL A 200 -0.35 15.36 -0.92
N THR A 201 0.06 15.62 0.31
CA THR A 201 0.06 16.99 0.89
C THR A 201 0.93 17.96 0.07
N LYS A 202 2.10 17.51 -0.40
CA LYS A 202 2.98 18.34 -1.24
C LYS A 202 2.35 18.65 -2.60
N LEU A 203 1.63 17.70 -3.19
CA LEU A 203 0.93 17.90 -4.46
C LEU A 203 -0.28 18.83 -4.28
N LEU A 204 -1.10 18.62 -3.25
CA LEU A 204 -2.22 19.51 -2.92
C LEU A 204 -1.80 20.95 -2.70
N LYS A 205 -0.66 21.20 -2.03
CA LYS A 205 -0.14 22.57 -1.87
C LYS A 205 0.26 23.23 -3.19
N LYS A 206 0.61 22.44 -4.21
CA LYS A 206 0.93 22.94 -5.57
C LYS A 206 -0.33 23.21 -6.38
N THR A 207 -1.42 22.49 -6.11
CA THR A 207 -2.72 22.67 -6.77
C THR A 207 -3.52 23.77 -6.06
N ASP A 208 -3.84 24.86 -6.76
CA ASP A 208 -4.75 25.94 -6.31
C ASP A 208 -4.48 26.58 -4.94
N GLY A 209 -3.20 26.70 -4.53
CA GLY A 209 -2.80 27.56 -3.42
C GLY A 209 -3.35 27.16 -2.05
N VAL A 210 -3.67 25.88 -1.83
CA VAL A 210 -4.13 25.37 -0.54
C VAL A 210 -2.95 25.19 0.41
N GLU A 211 -2.38 26.30 0.89
CA GLU A 211 -1.17 26.29 1.72
C GLU A 211 -1.36 25.53 3.05
N ASP A 212 -2.59 25.50 3.58
CA ASP A 212 -2.94 24.93 4.88
C ASP A 212 -3.49 23.50 4.86
N MET A 213 -3.60 22.85 3.69
CA MET A 213 -4.02 21.44 3.67
C MET A 213 -2.91 20.53 4.19
N ARG A 214 -3.31 19.58 5.05
CA ARG A 214 -2.47 18.50 5.55
C ARG A 214 -3.27 17.21 5.50
N VAL A 215 -2.79 16.25 4.74
CA VAL A 215 -3.28 14.88 4.81
C VAL A 215 -2.59 14.23 6.01
N ARG A 216 -3.38 13.68 6.92
CA ARG A 216 -2.89 12.81 8.00
C ARG A 216 -3.46 11.44 7.75
N TYR A 217 -2.60 10.44 7.86
CA TYR A 217 -3.05 9.07 8.00
C TYR A 217 -3.29 8.83 9.49
N ASP A 218 -4.53 8.52 9.86
CA ASP A 218 -4.91 8.21 11.24
C ASP A 218 -5.25 6.73 11.29
N LEU A 219 -4.40 5.95 11.97
CA LEU A 219 -4.60 4.53 12.24
C LEU A 219 -5.58 4.33 13.42
N GLU A 220 -6.57 5.20 13.60
CA GLU A 220 -7.67 4.95 14.53
C GLU A 220 -8.71 4.03 13.86
N MET A 221 -8.34 2.77 13.60
CA MET A 221 -9.35 1.71 13.57
C MET A 221 -9.82 1.49 15.01
N LYS A 222 -10.74 2.33 15.48
CA LYS A 222 -11.62 1.94 16.59
C LYS A 222 -12.49 0.80 16.08
N VAL A 223 -12.01 -0.43 16.22
CA VAL A 223 -12.87 -1.61 16.19
C VAL A 223 -13.80 -1.46 17.39
N MET A 224 -15.04 -1.02 17.13
CA MET A 224 -16.14 -1.06 18.09
C MET A 224 -16.79 -2.44 18.09
#